data_AF-A0A9E8SD74-F1
#
_entry.id   AF-A0A9E8SD74-F1
#
_cell.length_a   1.000
_cell.length_b   1.000
_cell.length_c   1.000
_cell.angle_alpha   90.00
_cell.angle_beta   90.00
_cell.angle_gamma   90.00
#
_symmetry.space_group_name_H-M   'P 1'
#
loop_
_entity.id
_entity.type
_entity.pdbx_description
1 polymer ?
#
loop_
_entity_poly.entity_id
_entity_poly.type
_entity_poly.pdbx_seq_one_letter_code
_entity_poly.pdbx_strand_id
1 'polypeptide(L)'
;MKHVLLLFGFVIVFGYLHINFITSLGDNVMNVSTSETKTIQTFFPQGWGFFTGDPREPKYRLYKIVAGELHLVNFRITSSDNYFGLSRKGSRIGLEVLRIKNKLPQTEAWEPSAIPLKNMQLNKLAYECIEPVPGLLYIEEGNYILKEYQTTPWSWAKYQGPYSKNFKYIPFQLVKS
;
A
#
# COMPACT_ATOMS: atom_id res chain seq x y z
N MET A 1 21.55 31.32 -27.18
CA MET A 1 20.86 32.04 -26.08
C MET A 1 19.75 31.22 -25.42
N LYS A 2 18.74 30.70 -26.15
CA LYS A 2 17.65 29.90 -25.55
C LYS A 2 18.12 28.67 -24.75
N HIS A 3 19.06 27.89 -25.28
CA HIS A 3 19.62 26.73 -24.57
C HIS A 3 20.41 27.11 -23.31
N VAL A 4 21.07 28.27 -23.32
CA VAL A 4 21.80 28.78 -22.14
C VAL A 4 20.82 29.19 -21.04
N LEU A 5 19.72 29.85 -21.40
CA LEU A 5 18.64 30.19 -20.45
C LEU A 5 17.95 28.95 -19.89
N LEU A 6 17.71 27.92 -20.71
CA LEU A 6 17.14 26.65 -20.26
C LEU A 6 18.08 25.90 -19.30
N LEU A 7 19.37 25.85 -19.61
CA LEU A 7 20.38 25.24 -18.74
C LEU A 7 20.47 26.00 -17.40
N PHE A 8 20.43 27.33 -17.45
CA PHE A 8 20.43 28.16 -16.24
C PHE A 8 19.18 27.93 -15.39
N GLY A 9 18.00 27.88 -16.01
CA GLY A 9 16.75 27.54 -15.32
C GLY A 9 16.80 26.14 -14.71
N PHE A 10 17.36 25.16 -15.42
CA PHE A 10 17.54 23.79 -14.92
C PHE A 10 18.45 23.74 -13.69
N VAL A 11 19.58 24.47 -13.69
CA VAL A 11 20.50 24.54 -12.55
C VAL A 11 19.82 25.17 -11.33
N ILE A 12 19.03 26.24 -11.51
CA ILE A 12 18.29 26.88 -10.42
C ILE A 12 17.27 25.91 -9.82
N VAL A 13 16.46 25.25 -10.65
CA VAL A 13 15.44 24.32 -10.19
C VAL A 13 16.08 23.12 -9.49
N PHE A 14 17.11 22.52 -10.09
CA PHE A 14 17.77 21.36 -9.52
C PHE A 14 18.54 21.70 -8.23
N GLY A 15 19.20 22.85 -8.17
CA GLY A 15 19.84 23.37 -6.97
C GLY A 15 18.84 23.61 -5.84
N TYR A 16 17.68 24.21 -6.17
CA TYR A 16 16.59 24.39 -5.21
C TYR A 16 16.05 23.06 -4.67
N LEU A 17 15.81 22.08 -5.54
CA LEU A 17 15.36 20.74 -5.13
C LEU A 17 16.40 20.03 -4.25
N HIS A 18 17.69 20.18 -4.57
CA HIS A 18 18.78 19.57 -3.82
C HIS A 18 18.92 20.15 -2.41
N ILE A 19 18.84 21.48 -2.27
CA ILE A 19 18.85 22.15 -0.96
C ILE A 19 17.66 21.68 -0.12
N ASN A 20 16.45 21.67 -0.70
CA ASN A 20 15.27 21.16 -0.01
C ASN A 20 15.45 19.71 0.44
N PHE A 21 15.98 18.84 -0.43
CA PHE A 21 16.24 17.44 -0.10
C PHE A 21 17.20 17.31 1.09
N ILE A 22 18.35 18.00 1.09
CA ILE A 22 19.32 17.95 2.20
C ILE A 22 18.70 18.47 3.50
N THR A 23 17.94 19.56 3.46
CA THR A 23 17.26 20.10 4.65
C THR A 23 16.11 19.24 5.16
N SER A 24 15.58 18.35 4.32
CA SER A 24 14.48 17.43 4.68
C SER A 24 14.96 16.15 5.36
N LEU A 25 16.20 15.73 5.08
CA LEU A 25 16.89 14.72 5.87
C LEU A 25 17.21 15.40 7.20
N GLY A 26 16.65 14.94 8.33
CA GLY A 26 16.75 15.58 9.65
C GLY A 26 18.18 15.79 10.19
N ASP A 27 18.42 15.55 11.48
CA ASP A 27 19.78 15.76 12.05
C ASP A 27 20.83 14.86 11.35
N ASN A 28 21.68 15.48 10.54
CA ASN A 28 22.76 14.84 9.79
C ASN A 28 24.12 15.40 10.25
N VAL A 29 25.20 14.67 9.99
CA VAL A 29 26.60 15.06 10.35
C VAL A 29 27.02 16.42 9.76
N MET A 30 26.33 16.88 8.72
CA MET A 30 26.47 18.22 8.14
C MET A 30 25.53 19.17 8.90
N ASN A 31 26.01 19.72 10.02
CA ASN A 31 25.27 20.70 10.84
C ASN A 31 24.91 21.96 10.02
N VAL A 32 23.65 22.08 9.60
CA VAL A 32 23.09 23.32 9.04
C VAL A 32 22.49 24.13 10.18
N SER A 33 22.75 25.45 10.20
CA SER A 33 22.41 26.32 11.33
C SER A 33 20.90 26.33 11.66
N THR A 34 20.55 26.38 12.95
CA THR A 34 19.18 26.23 13.47
C THR A 34 18.23 27.37 13.08
N SER A 35 18.76 28.52 12.65
CA SER A 35 17.98 29.72 12.29
C SER A 35 17.48 29.66 10.84
N GLU A 36 18.34 29.21 9.92
CA GLU A 36 18.02 29.09 8.50
C GLU A 36 17.03 27.93 8.26
N THR A 37 17.22 26.82 8.97
CA THR A 37 16.31 25.66 8.93
C THR A 37 14.90 26.04 9.40
N LYS A 38 14.77 26.86 10.45
CA LYS A 38 13.47 27.30 10.99
C LYS A 38 12.69 28.17 10.01
N THR A 39 13.37 29.06 9.29
CA THR A 39 12.73 29.91 8.27
C THR A 39 12.25 29.08 7.08
N ILE A 40 13.08 28.15 6.59
CA ILE A 40 12.73 27.23 5.50
C ILE A 40 11.55 26.34 5.91
N GLN A 41 11.56 25.79 7.12
CA GLN A 41 10.47 24.96 7.66
C GLN A 41 9.16 25.72 7.89
N THR A 42 9.21 27.06 8.07
CA THR A 42 8.01 27.89 8.25
C THR A 42 7.26 28.09 6.93
N PHE A 43 7.98 28.31 5.82
CA PHE A 43 7.37 28.46 4.49
C PHE A 43 7.10 27.13 3.80
N PHE A 44 7.89 26.11 4.11
CA PHE A 44 7.77 24.76 3.58
C PHE A 44 7.74 23.79 4.76
N PRO A 45 6.61 23.67 5.48
CA PRO A 45 6.49 22.67 6.52
C PRO A 45 6.75 21.30 5.90
N GLN A 46 7.91 20.72 6.21
CA GLN A 46 8.33 19.39 5.75
C GLN A 46 7.51 18.34 6.50
N GLY A 47 6.21 18.30 6.22
CA GLY A 47 5.29 17.26 6.65
C GLY A 47 5.47 16.03 5.78
N TRP A 48 6.61 15.35 5.90
CA TRP A 48 6.65 13.93 5.56
C TRP A 48 5.77 13.25 6.60
N GLY A 49 4.52 12.96 6.22
CA GLY A 49 3.51 12.43 7.11
C GLY A 49 4.09 11.33 8.00
N PHE A 50 4.24 11.63 9.29
CA PHE A 50 4.54 10.64 10.30
C PHE A 50 3.51 9.52 10.10
N PHE A 51 3.99 8.32 9.79
CA PHE A 51 3.17 7.14 9.63
C PHE A 51 2.41 6.92 10.94
N THR A 52 1.14 7.32 10.99
CA THR A 52 0.29 7.23 12.18
C THR A 52 -0.22 5.81 12.46
N GLY A 53 0.19 4.82 11.67
CA GLY A 53 -0.17 3.41 11.86
C GLY A 53 1.01 2.63 12.43
N ASP A 54 0.73 1.67 13.31
CA ASP A 54 1.77 0.77 13.82
C ASP A 54 2.34 -0.04 12.63
N PRO A 55 3.67 -0.07 12.39
CA PRO A 55 4.26 -0.88 11.32
C PRO A 55 3.96 -2.39 11.45
N ARG A 56 3.50 -2.85 12.60
CA ARG A 56 3.03 -4.21 12.87
C ARG A 56 1.57 -4.44 12.52
N GLU A 57 0.84 -3.41 12.11
CA GLU A 57 -0.53 -3.56 11.64
C GLU A 57 -0.60 -4.58 10.50
N PRO A 58 -1.62 -5.46 10.53
CA PRO A 58 -1.84 -6.40 9.45
C PRO A 58 -2.11 -5.65 8.15
N LYS A 59 -1.49 -6.11 7.07
CA LYS A 59 -1.75 -5.64 5.71
C LYS A 59 -2.62 -6.63 4.98
N TYR A 60 -3.42 -6.08 4.06
CA TYR A 60 -4.36 -6.85 3.27
C TYR A 60 -3.92 -6.93 1.81
N ARG A 61 -4.21 -8.05 1.16
CA ARG A 61 -4.19 -8.21 -0.30
C ARG A 61 -5.47 -8.92 -0.72
N LEU A 62 -6.11 -8.40 -1.76
CA LEU A 62 -7.32 -8.98 -2.31
C LEU A 62 -6.98 -9.70 -3.63
N TYR A 63 -7.47 -10.92 -3.78
CA TYR A 63 -7.38 -11.69 -5.01
C TYR A 63 -8.79 -11.98 -5.52
N LYS A 64 -9.06 -11.74 -6.80
CA LYS A 64 -10.28 -12.17 -7.49
C LYS A 64 -10.03 -13.52 -8.14
N ILE A 65 -10.97 -14.45 -8.00
CA ILE A 65 -10.93 -15.74 -8.67
C ILE A 65 -11.75 -15.63 -9.95
N VAL A 66 -11.09 -15.80 -11.10
CA VAL A 66 -11.74 -15.80 -12.41
C VAL A 66 -11.31 -17.08 -13.13
N ALA A 67 -12.27 -17.90 -13.56
CA ALA A 67 -12.01 -19.15 -14.27
C ALA A 67 -10.98 -20.09 -13.59
N GLY A 68 -10.92 -20.09 -12.24
CA GLY A 68 -9.97 -20.90 -11.48
C GLY A 68 -8.55 -20.31 -11.38
N GLU A 69 -8.36 -19.05 -11.79
CA GLU A 69 -7.11 -18.32 -11.65
C GLU A 69 -7.21 -17.19 -10.61
N LEU A 70 -6.11 -16.93 -9.89
CA LEU A 70 -6.00 -15.84 -8.93
C LEU A 70 -5.46 -14.57 -9.59
N HIS A 71 -6.30 -13.53 -9.64
CA HIS A 71 -5.91 -12.21 -10.10
C HIS A 71 -5.75 -11.27 -8.91
N LEU A 72 -4.54 -10.72 -8.73
CA LEU A 72 -4.30 -9.71 -7.68
C LEU A 72 -5.04 -8.41 -8.01
N VAL A 73 -5.91 -7.96 -7.12
CA VAL A 73 -6.53 -6.64 -7.20
C VAL A 73 -5.50 -5.60 -6.76
N ASN A 74 -5.00 -4.81 -7.72
CA ASN A 74 -3.99 -3.79 -7.44
C ASN A 74 -4.61 -2.50 -6.91
N PHE A 75 -4.36 -2.20 -5.64
CA PHE A 75 -4.73 -0.93 -5.01
C PHE A 75 -3.52 -0.14 -4.49
N ARG A 76 -2.32 -0.43 -5.00
CA ARG A 76 -1.11 0.33 -4.69
C ARG A 76 -1.19 1.71 -5.35
N ILE A 77 -1.20 2.76 -4.53
CA ILE A 77 -1.29 4.17 -4.98
C ILE A 77 -0.14 4.54 -5.93
N THR A 78 1.06 4.05 -5.66
CA THR A 78 2.27 4.34 -6.46
C THR A 78 2.43 3.49 -7.72
N SER A 79 1.42 2.69 -8.09
CA SER A 79 1.48 1.90 -9.33
C SER A 79 1.22 2.75 -10.57
N SER A 80 1.72 2.29 -11.72
CA SER A 80 1.42 2.87 -13.03
C SER A 80 -0.09 2.94 -13.31
N ASP A 81 -0.85 1.95 -12.85
CA ASP A 81 -2.31 1.88 -13.00
C ASP A 81 -3.02 3.03 -12.28
N ASN A 82 -2.36 3.64 -11.29
CA ASN A 82 -2.82 4.81 -10.57
C ASN A 82 -2.05 6.09 -10.97
N TYR A 83 -1.37 6.08 -12.11
CA TYR A 83 -0.53 7.19 -12.61
C TYR A 83 0.43 7.70 -11.54
N PHE A 84 1.09 6.78 -10.83
CA PHE A 84 2.02 7.10 -9.74
C PHE A 84 1.43 7.99 -8.64
N GLY A 85 0.12 7.93 -8.42
CA GLY A 85 -0.58 8.65 -7.36
C GLY A 85 -1.46 9.82 -7.84
N LEU A 86 -1.45 10.15 -9.13
CA LEU A 86 -2.38 11.15 -9.69
C LEU A 86 -3.83 10.64 -9.69
N SER A 87 -4.04 9.32 -9.78
CA SER A 87 -5.37 8.72 -9.62
C SER A 87 -5.62 8.27 -8.18
N ARG A 88 -6.82 8.60 -7.68
CA ARG A 88 -7.32 8.18 -6.36
C ARG A 88 -7.96 6.79 -6.37
N LYS A 89 -7.99 6.10 -7.52
CA LYS A 89 -8.61 4.78 -7.69
C LYS A 89 -8.06 3.75 -6.70
N GLY A 90 -6.73 3.61 -6.61
CA GLY A 90 -6.10 2.68 -5.66
C GLY A 90 -6.46 2.95 -4.20
N SER A 91 -6.48 4.23 -3.79
CA SER A 91 -6.91 4.58 -2.43
C SER A 91 -8.37 4.22 -2.16
N ARG A 92 -9.25 4.40 -3.16
CA ARG A 92 -10.66 4.06 -3.03
C ARG A 92 -10.89 2.54 -2.98
N ILE A 93 -10.20 1.76 -3.80
CA ILE A 93 -10.22 0.30 -3.72
C ILE A 93 -9.72 -0.18 -2.35
N GLY A 94 -8.65 0.42 -1.81
CA GLY A 94 -8.15 0.09 -0.47
C GLY A 94 -9.20 0.30 0.63
N LEU A 95 -9.99 1.38 0.54
CA LEU A 95 -11.12 1.62 1.47
C LEU A 95 -12.25 0.60 1.31
N GLU A 96 -12.57 0.21 0.07
CA GLU A 96 -13.56 -0.83 -0.21
C GLU A 96 -13.13 -2.19 0.36
N VAL A 97 -11.85 -2.55 0.22
CA VAL A 97 -11.26 -3.76 0.84
C VAL A 97 -11.43 -3.73 2.36
N LEU A 98 -11.19 -2.60 3.02
CA LEU A 98 -11.37 -2.48 4.47
C LEU A 98 -12.84 -2.62 4.90
N ARG A 99 -13.79 -2.08 4.11
CA ARG A 99 -15.22 -2.25 4.38
C ARG A 99 -15.64 -3.72 4.28
N ILE A 100 -15.15 -4.42 3.27
CA ILE A 100 -15.36 -5.87 3.11
C ILE A 100 -14.74 -6.63 4.28
N LYS A 101 -13.49 -6.30 4.65
CA LYS A 101 -12.79 -6.90 5.80
C LYS A 101 -13.57 -6.78 7.11
N ASN A 102 -14.27 -5.67 7.32
CA ASN A 102 -15.06 -5.45 8.53
C ASN A 102 -16.36 -6.26 8.56
N LYS A 103 -16.83 -6.77 7.41
CA LYS A 103 -17.98 -7.68 7.32
C LYS A 103 -17.58 -9.15 7.46
N LEU A 104 -16.32 -9.47 7.20
CA LEU A 104 -15.81 -10.83 7.35
C LEU A 104 -15.69 -11.22 8.84
N PRO A 105 -15.92 -12.50 9.17
CA PRO A 105 -15.71 -13.02 10.52
C PRO A 105 -14.25 -12.79 10.97
N GLN A 106 -14.04 -12.49 12.26
CA GLN A 106 -12.72 -12.02 12.74
C GLN A 106 -11.76 -13.14 13.17
N THR A 107 -12.21 -14.38 13.35
CA THR A 107 -11.39 -15.41 14.00
C THR A 107 -11.44 -16.78 13.34
N GLU A 108 -12.59 -17.47 13.36
CA GLU A 108 -12.61 -18.91 13.07
C GLU A 108 -12.49 -19.27 11.58
N ALA A 109 -12.95 -18.38 10.69
CA ALA A 109 -12.90 -18.63 9.24
C ALA A 109 -11.55 -18.25 8.58
N TRP A 110 -10.61 -17.68 9.34
CA TRP A 110 -9.30 -17.32 8.81
C TRP A 110 -8.33 -18.51 8.89
N GLU A 111 -8.05 -19.12 7.75
CA GLU A 111 -7.16 -20.26 7.68
C GLU A 111 -5.69 -19.79 7.69
N PRO A 112 -4.87 -20.23 8.67
CA PRO A 112 -3.44 -19.99 8.63
C PRO A 112 -2.82 -20.82 7.52
N SER A 113 -1.95 -20.22 6.72
CA SER A 113 -1.26 -20.97 5.68
C SER A 113 0.19 -20.58 5.54
N ALA A 114 1.03 -21.62 5.52
CA ALA A 114 2.42 -21.54 5.13
C ALA A 114 2.61 -21.75 3.61
N ILE A 115 1.56 -22.19 2.91
CA ILE A 115 1.60 -22.54 1.49
C ILE A 115 1.23 -21.31 0.66
N PRO A 116 2.09 -20.86 -0.28
CA PRO A 116 1.74 -19.76 -1.17
C PRO A 116 0.39 -19.99 -1.86
N LEU A 117 -0.47 -18.96 -1.88
CA LEU A 117 -1.80 -18.99 -2.51
C LEU A 117 -1.79 -19.54 -3.95
N LYS A 118 -0.70 -19.32 -4.69
CA LYS A 118 -0.52 -19.82 -6.07
C LYS A 118 -0.59 -21.35 -6.17
N ASN A 119 -0.25 -22.07 -5.11
CA ASN A 119 -0.21 -23.52 -5.07
C ASN A 119 -1.47 -24.12 -4.43
N MET A 120 -2.47 -23.29 -4.13
CA MET A 120 -3.68 -23.71 -3.44
C MET A 120 -4.71 -24.29 -4.42
N GLN A 121 -5.40 -25.36 -4.01
CA GLN A 121 -6.50 -25.94 -4.78
C GLN A 121 -7.77 -25.11 -4.57
N LEU A 122 -7.97 -24.08 -5.42
CA LEU A 122 -9.08 -23.12 -5.30
C LEU A 122 -10.48 -23.78 -5.32
N ASN A 123 -10.60 -24.92 -6.00
CA ASN A 123 -11.87 -25.65 -6.15
C ASN A 123 -12.35 -26.33 -4.86
N LYS A 124 -11.50 -26.40 -3.82
CA LYS A 124 -11.82 -27.04 -2.53
C LYS A 124 -12.06 -26.02 -1.41
N LEU A 125 -12.06 -24.74 -1.73
CA LEU A 125 -12.25 -23.68 -0.75
C LEU A 125 -13.71 -23.60 -0.32
N ALA A 126 -13.94 -23.53 1.00
CA ALA A 126 -15.20 -23.05 1.54
C ALA A 126 -15.21 -21.52 1.46
N TYR A 127 -16.30 -20.95 0.92
CA TYR A 127 -16.45 -19.51 0.77
C TYR A 127 -17.42 -18.98 1.81
N GLU A 128 -17.01 -17.93 2.52
CA GLU A 128 -17.93 -17.13 3.31
C GLU A 128 -18.81 -16.28 2.41
N CYS A 129 -20.13 -16.40 2.53
CA CYS A 129 -21.05 -15.52 1.82
C CYS A 129 -21.15 -14.21 2.60
N ILE A 130 -20.75 -13.10 1.98
CA ILE A 130 -20.91 -11.77 2.58
C ILE A 130 -22.12 -11.06 2.01
N GLU A 131 -22.90 -10.45 2.91
CA GLU A 131 -23.96 -9.55 2.52
C GLU A 131 -23.43 -8.42 1.64
N PRO A 132 -24.26 -7.88 0.75
CA PRO A 132 -23.86 -6.78 -0.09
C PRO A 132 -23.35 -5.58 0.71
N VAL A 133 -22.20 -5.07 0.30
CA VAL A 133 -21.61 -3.87 0.91
C VAL A 133 -22.07 -2.65 0.10
N PRO A 134 -22.86 -1.73 0.67
CA PRO A 134 -23.34 -0.57 -0.06
C PRO A 134 -22.19 0.38 -0.43
N GLY A 135 -22.27 0.95 -1.64
CA GLY A 135 -21.34 1.98 -2.11
C GLY A 135 -19.95 1.48 -2.50
N LEU A 136 -19.81 0.19 -2.82
CA LEU A 136 -18.67 -0.32 -3.59
C LEU A 136 -18.75 0.24 -5.02
N LEU A 137 -17.65 0.82 -5.52
CA LEU A 137 -17.58 1.34 -6.89
C LEU A 137 -16.66 0.52 -7.79
N TYR A 138 -15.61 -0.09 -7.23
CA TYR A 138 -14.57 -0.75 -8.02
C TYR A 138 -14.51 -2.26 -7.81
N ILE A 139 -14.89 -2.74 -6.63
CA ILE A 139 -14.98 -4.17 -6.35
C ILE A 139 -16.38 -4.66 -6.74
N GLU A 140 -16.40 -5.50 -7.77
CA GLU A 140 -17.62 -6.13 -8.30
C GLU A 140 -17.95 -7.42 -7.56
N GLU A 141 -19.16 -7.95 -7.78
CA GLU A 141 -19.56 -9.29 -7.33
C GLU A 141 -18.61 -10.39 -7.83
N GLY A 142 -18.53 -11.48 -7.06
CA GLY A 142 -17.75 -12.66 -7.43
C GLY A 142 -17.00 -13.31 -6.27
N ASN A 143 -16.12 -14.24 -6.63
CA ASN A 143 -15.34 -15.03 -5.68
C ASN A 143 -13.99 -14.37 -5.44
N TYR A 144 -13.62 -14.23 -4.17
CA TYR A 144 -12.42 -13.54 -3.75
C TYR A 144 -11.69 -14.30 -2.63
N ILE A 145 -10.41 -13.98 -2.47
CA ILE A 145 -9.62 -14.35 -1.31
C ILE A 145 -9.01 -13.08 -0.73
N LEU A 146 -9.30 -12.82 0.54
CA LEU A 146 -8.61 -11.79 1.30
C LEU A 146 -7.45 -12.43 2.05
N LYS A 147 -6.23 -11.94 1.78
CA LYS A 147 -5.01 -12.34 2.48
C LYS A 147 -4.63 -11.29 3.50
N GLU A 148 -4.45 -11.69 4.75
CA GLU A 148 -3.88 -10.90 5.82
C GLU A 148 -2.43 -11.31 6.08
N TYR A 149 -1.50 -10.36 6.11
CA TYR A 149 -0.08 -10.62 6.34
C TYR A 149 0.60 -9.47 7.07
N GLN A 150 1.65 -9.77 7.83
CA GLN A 150 2.51 -8.75 8.42
C GLN A 150 3.66 -8.40 7.48
N THR A 151 4.06 -7.12 7.46
CA THR A 151 5.22 -6.70 6.66
C THR A 151 6.48 -7.19 7.33
N THR A 152 7.31 -7.94 6.60
CA THR A 152 8.64 -8.30 7.09
C THR A 152 9.45 -7.02 7.30
N PRO A 153 9.94 -6.75 8.52
CA PRO A 153 10.77 -5.57 8.77
C PRO A 153 12.01 -5.58 7.88
N TRP A 154 12.43 -4.38 7.46
CA TRP A 154 13.52 -4.22 6.50
C TRP A 154 14.83 -4.88 6.95
N SER A 155 15.13 -4.82 8.26
CA SER A 155 16.28 -5.50 8.87
C SER A 155 16.32 -7.00 8.60
N TRP A 156 15.15 -7.62 8.41
CA TRP A 156 14.99 -9.04 8.13
C TRP A 156 14.73 -9.37 6.66
N ALA A 157 14.71 -8.39 5.75
CA ALA A 157 14.39 -8.61 4.34
C ALA A 157 15.36 -9.57 3.63
N LYS A 158 16.61 -9.66 4.10
CA LYS A 158 17.64 -10.58 3.57
C LYS A 158 17.46 -12.02 4.04
N TYR A 159 16.71 -12.25 5.11
CA TYR A 159 16.53 -13.57 5.69
C TYR A 159 15.23 -14.17 5.18
N GLN A 160 15.32 -15.28 4.44
CA GLN A 160 14.16 -16.07 4.01
C GLN A 160 13.59 -16.93 5.15
N GLY A 161 13.43 -16.33 6.33
CA GLY A 161 12.99 -17.00 7.56
C GLY A 161 11.46 -17.12 7.72
N PRO A 162 11.00 -17.77 8.80
CA PRO A 162 9.57 -17.97 9.10
C PRO A 162 8.78 -16.66 9.28
N TYR A 163 9.46 -15.54 9.56
CA TYR A 163 8.86 -14.21 9.69
C TYR A 163 8.17 -13.69 8.41
N SER A 164 8.47 -14.23 7.22
CA SER A 164 7.78 -13.86 5.98
C SER A 164 6.57 -14.74 5.63
N LYS A 165 6.31 -15.80 6.42
CA LYS A 165 5.42 -16.90 6.03
C LYS A 165 4.12 -17.01 6.82
N ASN A 166 3.97 -16.25 7.90
CA ASN A 166 2.72 -16.24 8.65
C ASN A 166 1.73 -15.29 7.99
N PHE A 167 0.86 -15.85 7.16
CA PHE A 167 -0.32 -15.15 6.67
C PHE A 167 -1.55 -16.01 6.90
N LYS A 168 -2.69 -15.34 6.96
CA LYS A 168 -3.99 -15.99 6.98
C LYS A 168 -4.74 -15.57 5.73
N TYR A 169 -5.66 -16.40 5.29
CA TYR A 169 -6.60 -16.01 4.25
C TYR A 169 -8.01 -16.42 4.61
N ILE A 170 -8.95 -15.78 3.93
CA ILE A 170 -10.36 -16.11 3.98
C ILE A 170 -10.92 -16.03 2.56
N PRO A 171 -11.41 -17.15 2.00
CA PRO A 171 -12.17 -17.14 0.76
C PRO A 171 -13.57 -16.60 1.05
N PHE A 172 -14.09 -15.74 0.19
CA PHE A 172 -15.44 -15.19 0.34
C PHE A 172 -16.08 -14.93 -1.00
N GLN A 173 -17.41 -15.00 -1.03
CA GLN A 173 -18.24 -14.66 -2.18
C GLN A 173 -18.95 -13.34 -1.90
N LEU A 174 -18.66 -12.32 -2.71
CA LEU A 174 -19.33 -11.04 -2.66
C LEU A 174 -20.59 -11.09 -3.53
N VAL A 175 -21.75 -10.98 -2.89
CA VAL A 175 -23.06 -10.92 -3.55
C VAL A 175 -23.41 -9.47 -3.87
N LYS A 176 -24.07 -9.25 -5.00
CA LYS A 176 -24.53 -7.93 -5.44
C LYS A 176 -25.62 -7.36 -4.53
N SER A 177 -25.55 -6.06 -4.29
CA SER A 177 -26.59 -5.30 -3.59
C SER A 177 -27.83 -5.08 -4.44
#